data_AF-A0A917IER6-F1
#
_entry.id   AF-A0A917IER6-F1
#
_cell.length_a   1.000
_cell.length_b   1.000
_cell.length_c   1.000
_cell.angle_alpha   90.00
_cell.angle_beta   90.00
_cell.angle_gamma   90.00
#
_symmetry.space_group_name_H-M   'P 1'
#
loop_
_entity.id
_entity.type
_entity.pdbx_description
1 polymer ?
#
loop_
_entity_poly.entity_id
_entity_poly.type
_entity_poly.pdbx_seq_one_letter_code
_entity_poly.pdbx_strand_id
1 'polypeptide(L)'
;MLSENDRSEQSEAVVTPIAPGHRTASGGVAPDNIGFATEPRSRRRSSATSTRTWLEGSRTARKWDTDLIGWAALSVGAGLILSILLPTLVSGPAGTLLASTALWTGMAAPLIAAFVRTRPRGLLRFRPSDLLYGVTLGLALRLVQGWLAVAAGGDGALPSHGQMSGTPLGLWSLTGLLGPILLAPLLEELLFRGVILVAVYRIARRGLDGASLALVASSAAFVALHMIVSPPVSWEAPATLTLFGLVAAALVLLTGRIWGAVLMHAFFNGTGLLLSLAGTAFVG
;
A
#
# COMPACT_ATOMS: atom_id res chain seq x y z
N MET A 1 -21.35 -47.38 28.52
CA MET A 1 -22.82 -47.48 28.59
C MET A 1 -23.42 -46.30 27.84
N LEU A 2 -23.95 -46.57 26.64
CA LEU A 2 -25.13 -45.97 25.98
C LEU A 2 -25.11 -44.44 25.73
N SER A 3 -25.39 -43.88 24.55
CA SER A 3 -26.06 -44.40 23.34
C SER A 3 -25.81 -43.43 22.17
N GLU A 4 -25.50 -43.98 20.99
CA GLU A 4 -25.89 -43.43 19.69
C GLU A 4 -27.43 -43.38 19.57
N ASN A 5 -27.99 -42.37 18.91
CA ASN A 5 -29.09 -42.44 17.93
C ASN A 5 -29.52 -41.02 17.56
N ASP A 6 -29.36 -40.59 16.31
CA ASP A 6 -30.24 -40.90 15.17
C ASP A 6 -31.41 -39.92 15.08
N ARG A 7 -31.38 -39.10 14.02
CA ARG A 7 -32.55 -38.67 13.27
C ARG A 7 -32.12 -38.07 11.93
N SER A 8 -32.08 -38.97 10.96
CA SER A 8 -32.43 -38.70 9.57
C SER A 8 -33.88 -38.17 9.46
N GLU A 9 -34.12 -37.31 8.47
CA GLU A 9 -35.35 -37.17 7.65
C GLU A 9 -35.30 -35.83 6.90
N GLN A 10 -34.98 -35.84 5.61
CA GLN A 10 -35.92 -35.94 4.49
C GLN A 10 -36.78 -34.68 4.29
N SER A 11 -36.46 -33.91 3.25
CA SER A 11 -37.48 -33.22 2.45
C SER A 11 -37.02 -33.16 1.00
N GLU A 12 -37.46 -34.18 0.27
CA GLU A 12 -37.57 -34.18 -1.18
C GLU A 12 -38.54 -33.08 -1.64
N ALA A 13 -38.12 -32.31 -2.65
CA ALA A 13 -39.06 -31.58 -3.49
C ALA A 13 -38.96 -32.13 -4.92
N VAL A 14 -40.02 -32.83 -5.28
CA VAL A 14 -40.29 -33.61 -6.49
C VAL A 14 -41.04 -32.73 -7.50
N VAL A 15 -40.57 -32.73 -8.75
CA VAL A 15 -41.34 -32.64 -10.04
C VAL A 15 -42.02 -31.29 -10.35
N THR A 16 -41.83 -30.65 -11.51
CA THR A 16 -42.47 -31.06 -12.78
C THR A 16 -41.81 -30.45 -14.04
N PRO A 17 -41.62 -31.23 -15.13
CA PRO A 17 -41.33 -30.72 -16.47
C PRO A 17 -42.61 -30.61 -17.32
N ILE A 18 -42.78 -29.52 -18.09
CA ILE A 18 -43.86 -29.40 -19.10
C ILE A 18 -43.30 -28.96 -20.45
N ALA A 19 -43.19 -29.99 -21.31
CA ALA A 19 -43.61 -30.14 -22.71
C ALA A 19 -43.10 -29.22 -23.88
N PRO A 20 -42.96 -29.81 -25.08
CA PRO A 20 -42.47 -29.16 -26.31
C PRO A 20 -43.60 -28.71 -27.24
N GLY A 21 -43.35 -27.66 -28.03
CA GLY A 21 -44.25 -27.16 -29.07
C GLY A 21 -43.62 -27.19 -30.46
N HIS A 22 -44.03 -28.16 -31.27
CA HIS A 22 -43.83 -28.22 -32.71
C HIS A 22 -44.62 -27.11 -33.43
N ARG A 23 -44.02 -26.47 -34.45
CA ARG A 23 -44.76 -26.06 -35.66
C ARG A 23 -43.85 -26.03 -36.88
N THR A 24 -44.33 -26.67 -37.93
CA THR A 24 -43.71 -26.93 -39.23
C THR A 24 -44.23 -25.97 -40.30
N ALA A 25 -43.43 -25.86 -41.37
CA ALA A 25 -43.79 -25.64 -42.78
C ALA A 25 -44.35 -24.28 -43.27
N SER A 26 -43.59 -23.62 -44.15
CA SER A 26 -43.88 -23.35 -45.58
C SER A 26 -43.00 -22.16 -46.01
N GLY A 27 -42.12 -22.24 -47.00
CA GLY A 27 -42.46 -22.51 -48.40
C GLY A 27 -42.61 -21.17 -49.14
N GLY A 28 -41.50 -20.61 -49.63
CA GLY A 28 -41.49 -19.39 -50.43
C GLY A 28 -40.11 -19.12 -51.02
N VAL A 29 -39.94 -19.45 -52.30
CA VAL A 29 -38.73 -19.22 -53.11
C VAL A 29 -39.07 -18.21 -54.21
N ALA A 30 -38.14 -17.26 -54.41
CA ALA A 30 -37.87 -16.38 -55.57
C ALA A 30 -38.63 -15.04 -55.70
N PRO A 31 -38.07 -14.02 -56.41
CA PRO A 31 -36.69 -13.85 -56.91
C PRO A 31 -36.01 -12.52 -56.46
N ASP A 32 -34.74 -12.44 -56.84
CA ASP A 32 -33.80 -11.33 -56.80
C ASP A 32 -34.40 -9.91 -56.84
N ASN A 33 -34.02 -9.12 -55.84
CA ASN A 33 -34.01 -7.67 -55.97
C ASN A 33 -32.63 -7.14 -55.58
N ILE A 34 -31.88 -6.77 -56.62
CA ILE A 34 -30.61 -6.06 -56.56
C ILE A 34 -30.90 -4.68 -55.97
N GLY A 35 -30.69 -4.54 -54.66
CA GLY A 35 -30.99 -3.32 -53.93
C GLY A 35 -29.97 -3.09 -52.83
N PHE A 36 -28.91 -2.36 -53.18
CA PHE A 36 -28.02 -1.59 -52.31
C PHE A 36 -27.77 -2.15 -50.90
N ALA A 37 -26.62 -2.83 -50.78
CA ALA A 37 -25.92 -3.03 -49.52
C ALA A 37 -25.79 -1.71 -48.74
N THR A 38 -26.67 -1.52 -47.78
CA THR A 38 -26.42 -0.66 -46.62
C THR A 38 -26.81 -1.45 -45.40
N GLU A 39 -26.00 -2.46 -45.09
CA GLU A 39 -25.97 -2.94 -43.70
C GLU A 39 -25.81 -1.70 -42.81
N PRO A 40 -26.69 -1.50 -41.81
CA PRO A 40 -26.46 -0.48 -40.83
C PRO A 40 -25.19 -0.91 -40.10
N ARG A 41 -24.06 -0.34 -40.53
CA ARG A 41 -22.76 -0.42 -39.87
C ARG A 41 -23.05 -0.34 -38.39
N SER A 42 -22.99 -1.50 -37.74
CA SER A 42 -23.09 -1.59 -36.30
C SER A 42 -22.02 -0.64 -35.81
N ARG A 43 -22.44 0.54 -35.36
CA ARG A 43 -21.59 1.49 -34.68
C ARG A 43 -21.10 0.68 -33.49
N ARG A 44 -19.93 0.04 -33.67
CA ARG A 44 -19.02 -0.33 -32.60
C ARG A 44 -19.01 0.92 -31.75
N ARG A 45 -19.81 0.91 -30.68
CA ARG A 45 -19.68 1.84 -29.57
C ARG A 45 -18.22 1.68 -29.22
N SER A 46 -17.41 2.62 -29.73
CA SER A 46 -16.03 2.76 -29.33
C SER A 46 -16.15 2.86 -27.83
N SER A 47 -15.77 1.76 -27.18
CA SER A 47 -15.89 1.59 -25.75
C SER A 47 -15.13 2.77 -25.20
N ALA A 48 -15.84 3.79 -24.70
CA ALA A 48 -15.25 4.93 -24.04
C ALA A 48 -14.27 4.34 -23.06
N THR A 49 -12.98 4.46 -23.39
CA THR A 49 -11.90 3.73 -22.78
C THR A 49 -11.96 4.07 -21.31
N SER A 50 -12.51 3.15 -20.51
CA SER A 50 -13.03 3.43 -19.18
C SER A 50 -12.01 4.22 -18.39
N THR A 51 -12.32 5.50 -18.14
CA THR A 51 -11.53 6.46 -17.34
C THR A 51 -11.43 6.06 -15.86
N ARG A 52 -12.09 4.96 -15.48
CA ARG A 52 -12.20 4.47 -14.11
C ARG A 52 -10.83 4.20 -13.48
N THR A 53 -10.62 4.83 -12.33
CA THR A 53 -9.45 4.60 -11.48
C THR A 53 -9.50 3.20 -10.82
N TRP A 54 -8.43 2.80 -10.14
CA TRP A 54 -8.42 1.54 -9.38
C TRP A 54 -9.47 1.49 -8.27
N LEU A 55 -9.82 2.65 -7.69
CA LEU A 55 -10.89 2.83 -6.69
C LEU A 55 -12.27 2.48 -7.28
N GLU A 56 -12.55 2.95 -8.49
CA GLU A 56 -13.80 2.72 -9.24
C GLU A 56 -13.89 1.32 -9.87
N GLY A 57 -12.93 0.45 -9.55
CA GLY A 57 -13.00 -0.94 -9.96
C GLY A 57 -12.38 -1.28 -11.30
N SER A 58 -11.36 -0.52 -11.72
CA SER A 58 -10.62 -0.83 -12.95
C SER A 58 -10.13 -2.29 -12.99
N ARG A 59 -10.07 -2.85 -14.19
CA ARG A 59 -9.65 -4.24 -14.43
C ARG A 59 -8.17 -4.47 -14.12
N THR A 60 -7.37 -3.41 -13.98
CA THR A 60 -5.91 -3.54 -13.83
C THR A 60 -5.49 -4.00 -12.44
N ALA A 61 -6.23 -3.73 -11.38
CA ALA A 61 -5.91 -4.25 -10.05
C ALA A 61 -6.59 -5.61 -9.75
N ARG A 62 -6.91 -6.43 -10.76
CA ARG A 62 -7.57 -7.74 -10.54
C ARG A 62 -6.60 -8.88 -10.23
N LYS A 63 -5.32 -8.75 -10.61
CA LYS A 63 -4.29 -9.77 -10.36
C LYS A 63 -3.58 -9.61 -9.02
N TRP A 64 -4.12 -8.77 -8.14
CA TRP A 64 -3.57 -8.48 -6.82
C TRP A 64 -4.47 -9.20 -5.82
N ASP A 65 -4.10 -10.44 -5.53
CA ASP A 65 -4.82 -11.44 -4.75
C ASP A 65 -4.10 -11.72 -3.42
N THR A 66 -4.65 -12.66 -2.65
CA THR A 66 -4.09 -13.11 -1.37
C THR A 66 -2.67 -13.65 -1.55
N ASP A 67 -2.37 -14.30 -2.68
CA ASP A 67 -1.03 -14.82 -2.96
C ASP A 67 0.02 -13.70 -3.01
N LEU A 68 -0.30 -12.57 -3.65
CA LEU A 68 0.60 -11.41 -3.67
C LEU A 68 0.90 -10.90 -2.24
N ILE A 69 -0.11 -10.87 -1.36
CA ILE A 69 0.07 -10.45 0.04
C ILE A 69 0.95 -11.47 0.78
N GLY A 70 0.74 -12.77 0.57
CA GLY A 70 1.57 -13.83 1.14
C GLY A 70 3.04 -13.69 0.74
N TRP A 71 3.32 -13.50 -0.55
CA TRP A 71 4.68 -13.27 -1.05
C TRP A 71 5.29 -11.97 -0.51
N ALA A 72 4.49 -10.91 -0.36
CA ALA A 72 4.95 -9.67 0.24
C ALA A 72 5.35 -9.88 1.71
N ALA A 73 4.52 -10.56 2.49
CA ALA A 73 4.82 -10.86 3.89
C ALA A 73 6.10 -11.71 4.04
N LEU A 74 6.25 -12.76 3.23
CA LEU A 74 7.45 -13.62 3.25
C LEU A 74 8.72 -12.84 2.87
N SER A 75 8.67 -12.04 1.79
CA SER A 75 9.81 -11.27 1.32
C SER A 75 10.24 -10.19 2.32
N VAL A 76 9.27 -9.43 2.85
CA VAL A 76 9.53 -8.40 3.87
C VAL A 76 10.03 -9.04 5.16
N GLY A 77 9.43 -10.15 5.59
CA GLY A 77 9.87 -10.90 6.77
C GLY A 77 11.31 -11.40 6.65
N ALA A 78 11.68 -11.95 5.49
CA ALA A 78 13.07 -12.37 5.23
C ALA A 78 14.05 -11.18 5.25
N GLY A 79 13.70 -10.08 4.56
CA GLY A 79 14.50 -8.85 4.58
C GLY A 79 14.65 -8.27 5.99
N LEU A 80 13.60 -8.31 6.79
CA LEU A 80 13.57 -7.88 8.18
C LEU A 80 14.50 -8.73 9.06
N ILE A 81 14.38 -10.06 9.00
CA ILE A 81 15.25 -10.97 9.76
C ILE A 81 16.71 -10.73 9.41
N LEU A 82 17.03 -10.63 8.12
CA LEU A 82 18.40 -10.34 7.67
C LEU A 82 18.87 -8.96 8.16
N SER A 83 18.01 -7.94 8.15
CA SER A 83 18.37 -6.61 8.62
C SER A 83 18.72 -6.56 10.11
N ILE A 84 18.10 -7.43 10.92
CA ILE A 84 18.39 -7.55 12.36
C ILE A 84 19.67 -8.37 12.60
N LEU A 85 19.89 -9.42 11.80
CA LEU A 85 21.01 -10.34 11.98
C LEU A 85 22.35 -9.78 11.45
N LEU A 86 22.33 -9.04 10.33
CA LEU A 86 23.56 -8.58 9.67
C LEU A 86 24.45 -7.68 10.56
N PRO A 87 23.92 -6.74 11.36
CA PRO A 87 24.74 -5.94 12.27
C PRO A 87 25.40 -6.77 13.39
N THR A 88 24.88 -7.95 13.73
CA THR A 88 25.50 -8.84 14.73
C THR A 88 26.61 -9.71 14.14
N LEU A 89 26.61 -9.89 12.81
CA LEU A 89 27.60 -10.71 12.09
C LEU A 89 28.73 -9.86 11.48
N VAL A 90 28.43 -8.62 11.10
CA VAL A 90 29.37 -7.70 10.45
C VAL A 90 29.42 -6.41 11.26
N SER A 91 30.55 -6.18 11.94
CA SER A 91 30.74 -4.98 12.75
C SER A 91 30.95 -3.71 11.92
N GLY A 92 30.62 -2.57 12.50
CA GLY A 92 30.90 -1.26 11.92
C GLY A 92 29.96 -0.85 10.78
N PRO A 93 30.31 0.16 9.98
CA PRO A 93 29.41 0.77 9.00
C PRO A 93 28.93 -0.19 7.89
N ALA A 94 29.73 -1.22 7.58
CA ALA A 94 29.36 -2.24 6.60
C ALA A 94 28.13 -3.05 7.05
N GLY A 95 28.03 -3.41 8.33
CA GLY A 95 26.88 -4.12 8.88
C GLY A 95 25.58 -3.33 8.73
N THR A 96 25.60 -2.03 9.04
CA THR A 96 24.45 -1.13 8.88
C THR A 96 24.02 -0.98 7.42
N LEU A 97 24.98 -0.86 6.50
CA LEU A 97 24.69 -0.78 5.07
C LEU A 97 24.06 -2.08 4.55
N LEU A 98 24.62 -3.23 4.92
CA LEU A 98 24.10 -4.54 4.54
C LEU A 98 22.70 -4.75 5.11
N ALA A 99 22.46 -4.38 6.37
CA ALA A 99 21.15 -4.44 7.01
C ALA A 99 20.10 -3.60 6.27
N SER A 100 20.44 -2.35 5.96
CA SER A 100 19.55 -1.43 5.21
C SER A 100 19.25 -1.99 3.81
N THR A 101 20.27 -2.50 3.13
CA THR A 101 20.13 -3.10 1.79
C THR A 101 19.25 -4.34 1.82
N ALA A 102 19.41 -5.22 2.82
CA ALA A 102 18.60 -6.41 2.99
C ALA A 102 17.12 -6.05 3.19
N LEU A 103 16.83 -5.08 4.06
CA LEU A 103 15.47 -4.60 4.30
C LEU A 103 14.86 -3.99 3.02
N TRP A 104 15.58 -3.08 2.35
CA TRP A 104 15.12 -2.45 1.11
C TRP A 104 14.88 -3.47 0.00
N THR A 105 15.74 -4.47 -0.12
CA THR A 105 15.57 -5.55 -1.11
C THR A 105 14.34 -6.41 -0.79
N GLY A 106 14.15 -6.76 0.49
CA GLY A 106 12.99 -7.50 0.97
C GLY A 106 11.67 -6.75 0.70
N MET A 107 11.67 -5.42 0.81
CA MET A 107 10.53 -4.56 0.44
C MET A 107 10.38 -4.40 -1.08
N ALA A 108 11.48 -4.24 -1.83
CA ALA A 108 11.44 -3.98 -3.27
C ALA A 108 10.94 -5.18 -4.09
N ALA A 109 11.27 -6.40 -3.68
CA ALA A 109 10.88 -7.62 -4.39
C ALA A 109 9.35 -7.74 -4.61
N PRO A 110 8.47 -7.60 -3.60
CA PRO A 110 7.03 -7.64 -3.82
C PRO A 110 6.50 -6.44 -4.61
N LEU A 111 7.14 -5.28 -4.55
CA LEU A 111 6.80 -4.14 -5.42
C LEU A 111 7.02 -4.50 -6.88
N ILE A 112 8.21 -5.00 -7.21
CA ILE A 112 8.56 -5.40 -8.57
C ILE A 112 7.59 -6.47 -9.05
N ALA A 113 7.33 -7.51 -8.25
CA ALA A 113 6.37 -8.55 -8.58
C ALA A 113 4.95 -7.99 -8.84
N ALA A 114 4.46 -7.10 -7.97
CA ALA A 114 3.14 -6.49 -8.10
C ALA A 114 3.01 -5.66 -9.39
N PHE A 115 3.98 -4.79 -9.67
CA PHE A 115 3.96 -3.87 -10.81
C PHE A 115 4.30 -4.53 -12.14
N VAL A 116 5.04 -5.64 -12.15
CA VAL A 116 5.23 -6.51 -13.32
C VAL A 116 3.91 -7.23 -13.66
N ARG A 117 3.16 -7.70 -12.65
CA ARG A 117 1.85 -8.35 -12.88
C ARG A 117 0.84 -7.39 -13.50
N THR A 118 0.66 -6.22 -12.87
CA THR A 118 -0.25 -5.16 -13.33
C THR A 118 0.02 -3.82 -12.65
N ARG A 119 -0.27 -2.71 -13.35
CA ARG A 119 -0.20 -1.35 -12.77
C ARG A 119 -1.62 -0.80 -12.50
N PRO A 120 -2.01 -0.57 -11.23
CA PRO A 120 -3.30 0.04 -10.91
C PRO A 120 -3.45 1.42 -11.59
N ARG A 121 -4.52 1.59 -12.37
CA ARG A 121 -4.73 2.83 -13.13
C ARG A 121 -4.93 4.01 -12.20
N GLY A 122 -4.15 5.07 -12.40
CA GLY A 122 -4.22 6.32 -11.63
C GLY A 122 -3.34 6.36 -10.38
N LEU A 123 -2.88 5.21 -9.87
CA LEU A 123 -2.12 5.14 -8.61
C LEU A 123 -0.82 5.96 -8.66
N LEU A 124 -0.08 5.86 -9.77
CA LEU A 124 1.18 6.58 -9.98
C LEU A 124 1.01 7.94 -10.65
N ARG A 125 -0.23 8.44 -10.80
CA ARG A 125 -0.46 9.74 -11.43
C ARG A 125 -0.12 10.85 -10.44
N PHE A 126 0.83 11.70 -10.81
CA PHE A 126 1.17 12.90 -10.05
C PHE A 126 0.23 14.06 -10.40
N ARG A 127 -0.15 14.89 -9.41
CA ARG A 127 -0.70 16.24 -9.63
C ARG A 127 -0.12 17.23 -8.61
N PRO A 128 -0.12 18.54 -8.90
CA PRO A 128 0.37 19.55 -7.97
C PRO A 128 -0.31 19.53 -6.58
N SER A 129 -1.58 19.10 -6.50
CA SER A 129 -2.27 18.92 -5.21
C SER A 129 -1.54 17.94 -4.28
N ASP A 130 -0.83 16.95 -4.84
CA ASP A 130 -0.10 15.94 -4.06
C ASP A 130 1.06 16.59 -3.31
N LEU A 131 1.70 17.59 -3.90
CA LEU A 131 2.73 18.39 -3.23
C LEU A 131 2.13 19.21 -2.08
N LEU A 132 1.00 19.89 -2.32
CA LEU A 132 0.31 20.67 -1.28
C LEU A 132 -0.07 19.79 -0.09
N TYR A 133 -0.70 18.63 -0.34
CA TYR A 133 -1.06 17.68 0.71
C TYR A 133 0.18 17.12 1.42
N GLY A 134 1.20 16.71 0.65
CA GLY A 134 2.43 16.15 1.20
C GLY A 134 3.13 17.10 2.15
N VAL A 135 3.38 18.34 1.71
CA VAL A 135 4.03 19.37 2.55
C VAL A 135 3.19 19.67 3.79
N THR A 136 1.90 19.98 3.60
CA THR A 136 1.04 20.45 4.69
C THR A 136 0.85 19.37 5.75
N LEU A 137 0.50 18.14 5.34
CA LEU A 137 0.27 17.04 6.27
C LEU A 137 1.57 16.54 6.90
N GLY A 138 2.68 16.52 6.14
CA GLY A 138 3.98 16.10 6.67
C GLY A 138 4.47 17.02 7.78
N LEU A 139 4.36 18.35 7.58
CA LEU A 139 4.67 19.35 8.59
C LEU A 139 3.71 19.28 9.79
N ALA A 140 2.40 19.14 9.55
CA ALA A 140 1.42 19.02 10.62
C ALA A 140 1.67 17.79 11.49
N LEU A 141 1.96 16.63 10.89
CA LEU A 141 2.30 15.41 11.63
C LEU A 141 3.61 15.56 12.42
N ARG A 142 4.60 16.29 11.88
CA ARG A 142 5.85 16.58 12.60
C ARG A 142 5.60 17.44 13.84
N LEU A 143 4.72 18.44 13.75
CA LEU A 143 4.31 19.24 14.91
C LEU A 143 3.57 18.41 15.95
N VAL A 144 2.62 17.58 15.52
CA VAL A 144 1.88 16.67 16.41
C VAL A 144 2.83 15.69 17.11
N GLN A 145 3.82 15.12 16.40
CA GLN A 145 4.85 14.29 17.02
C GLN A 145 5.57 15.05 18.16
N GLY A 146 5.96 16.31 17.92
CA GLY A 146 6.60 17.15 18.94
C GLY A 146 5.73 17.34 20.18
N TRP A 147 4.43 17.62 20.00
CA TRP A 147 3.49 17.73 21.11
C TRP A 147 3.30 16.41 21.87
N LEU A 148 3.22 15.28 21.16
CA LEU A 148 3.10 13.98 21.80
C LEU A 148 4.37 13.62 22.59
N ALA A 149 5.55 14.00 22.09
CA ALA A 149 6.81 13.81 22.82
C ALA A 149 6.86 14.61 24.12
N VAL A 150 6.42 15.87 24.11
CA VAL A 150 6.28 16.67 25.34
C VAL A 150 5.23 16.07 26.28
N ALA A 151 4.09 15.62 25.75
CA ALA A 151 3.05 14.99 26.54
C ALA A 151 3.50 13.66 27.18
N ALA A 152 4.46 12.97 26.56
CA ALA A 152 5.09 11.77 27.10
C ALA A 152 6.20 12.06 28.13
N GLY A 153 6.45 13.33 28.46
CA GLY A 153 7.43 13.76 29.48
C GLY A 153 8.73 14.30 28.91
N GLY A 154 8.84 14.53 27.60
CA GLY A 154 9.96 15.23 27.00
C GLY A 154 10.04 16.69 27.46
N ASP A 155 11.25 17.24 27.54
CA ASP A 155 11.54 18.62 27.96
C ASP A 155 11.20 19.68 26.90
N GLY A 156 10.83 19.27 25.70
CA GLY A 156 10.55 20.15 24.57
C GLY A 156 11.80 20.69 23.87
N ALA A 157 12.98 20.19 24.23
CA ALA A 157 14.21 20.51 23.51
C ALA A 157 14.15 20.01 22.06
N LEU A 158 14.92 20.66 21.20
CA LEU A 158 15.11 20.16 19.84
C LEU A 158 15.78 18.78 19.90
N PRO A 159 15.34 17.80 19.07
CA PRO A 159 16.04 16.53 18.99
C PRO A 159 17.49 16.78 18.56
N SER A 160 18.40 15.91 18.97
CA SER A 160 19.81 15.98 18.57
C SER A 160 20.35 14.59 18.25
N HIS A 161 21.19 14.49 17.24
CA HIS A 161 22.00 13.30 17.03
C HIS A 161 23.16 13.24 18.03
N GLY A 162 23.51 12.03 18.48
CA GLY A 162 24.78 11.78 19.16
C GLY A 162 25.98 12.11 18.25
N GLN A 163 27.16 12.31 18.82
CA GLN A 163 28.36 12.74 18.08
C GLN A 163 28.60 11.86 16.83
N MET A 164 28.68 12.51 15.66
CA MET A 164 28.90 11.87 14.36
C MET A 164 30.37 11.45 14.14
N SER A 165 31.00 10.83 15.13
CA SER A 165 32.42 10.48 15.03
C SER A 165 32.61 9.20 14.21
N GLY A 166 33.29 9.31 13.06
CA GLY A 166 33.92 8.17 12.36
C GLY A 166 33.18 7.59 11.14
N THR A 167 32.02 8.13 10.73
CA THR A 167 31.36 7.69 9.49
C THR A 167 31.83 8.54 8.30
N PRO A 168 32.30 7.94 7.17
CA PRO A 168 32.66 8.70 5.99
C PRO A 168 31.47 9.52 5.43
N LEU A 169 31.72 10.77 5.04
CA LEU A 169 30.70 11.72 4.54
C LEU A 169 29.80 11.15 3.43
N GLY A 170 30.37 10.39 2.49
CA GLY A 170 29.62 9.76 1.40
C GLY A 170 28.64 8.70 1.89
N LEU A 171 29.06 7.86 2.84
CA LEU A 171 28.21 6.84 3.43
C LEU A 171 27.11 7.49 4.29
N TRP A 172 27.46 8.51 5.07
CA TRP A 172 26.50 9.29 5.86
C TRP A 172 25.45 9.98 4.99
N SER A 173 25.85 10.55 3.85
CA SER A 173 24.90 11.17 2.91
C SER A 173 23.92 10.15 2.34
N LEU A 174 24.39 8.93 2.06
CA LEU A 174 23.55 7.86 1.56
C LEU A 174 22.59 7.34 2.65
N THR A 175 23.08 6.99 3.84
CA THR A 175 22.28 6.32 4.88
C THR A 175 21.59 7.28 5.84
N GLY A 176 22.08 8.49 6.00
CA GLY A 176 21.57 9.52 6.91
C GLY A 176 20.72 10.60 6.23
N LEU A 177 20.84 10.78 4.91
CA LEU A 177 20.05 11.78 4.16
C LEU A 177 19.19 11.12 3.08
N LEU A 178 19.79 10.56 2.03
CA LEU A 178 19.05 10.03 0.87
C LEU A 178 18.16 8.83 1.22
N GLY A 179 18.70 7.91 2.02
CA GLY A 179 17.99 6.75 2.54
C GLY A 179 16.69 7.12 3.25
N PRO A 180 16.76 7.81 4.41
CA PRO A 180 15.58 8.09 5.22
C PRO A 180 14.63 9.13 4.64
N ILE A 181 15.08 10.03 3.74
CA ILE A 181 14.22 11.09 3.20
C ILE A 181 13.57 10.69 1.87
N LEU A 182 14.28 9.91 1.03
CA LEU A 182 13.80 9.61 -0.32
C LEU A 182 13.57 8.12 -0.52
N LEU A 183 14.58 7.30 -0.31
CA LEU A 183 14.54 5.90 -0.71
C LEU A 183 13.58 5.07 0.16
N ALA A 184 13.73 5.16 1.48
CA ALA A 184 12.88 4.45 2.43
C ALA A 184 11.41 4.92 2.33
N PRO A 185 11.09 6.24 2.38
CA PRO A 185 9.74 6.72 2.16
C PRO A 185 9.11 6.24 0.85
N LEU A 186 9.87 6.24 -0.25
CA LEU A 186 9.36 5.75 -1.53
C LEU A 186 9.02 4.27 -1.48
N LEU A 187 9.93 3.42 -0.98
CA LEU A 187 9.73 1.98 -0.90
C LEU A 187 8.59 1.63 0.06
N GLU A 188 8.56 2.25 1.23
CA GLU A 188 7.56 2.01 2.26
C GLU A 188 6.17 2.42 1.78
N GLU A 189 6.01 3.63 1.23
CA GLU A 189 4.69 4.04 0.74
C GLU A 189 4.24 3.19 -0.44
N LEU A 190 5.12 2.87 -1.39
CA LEU A 190 4.76 1.95 -2.48
C LEU A 190 4.35 0.57 -1.96
N LEU A 191 4.93 0.08 -0.86
CA LEU A 191 4.61 -1.23 -0.30
C LEU A 191 3.29 -1.17 0.47
N PHE A 192 3.23 -0.33 1.49
CA PHE A 192 2.09 -0.30 2.41
C PHE A 192 0.85 0.30 1.74
N ARG A 193 0.99 1.41 1.03
CA ARG A 193 -0.14 2.15 0.44
C ARG A 193 -0.32 1.81 -1.03
N GLY A 194 0.78 1.54 -1.72
CA GLY A 194 0.76 1.17 -3.13
C GLY A 194 0.32 -0.27 -3.34
N VAL A 195 0.81 -1.25 -2.55
CA VAL A 195 0.52 -2.70 -2.72
C VAL A 195 -0.48 -3.22 -1.70
N ILE A 196 -0.16 -3.18 -0.41
CA ILE A 196 -0.95 -3.82 0.66
C ILE A 196 -2.36 -3.20 0.72
N LEU A 197 -2.45 -1.88 0.84
CA LEU A 197 -3.74 -1.16 0.89
C LEU A 197 -4.62 -1.48 -0.33
N VAL A 198 -4.05 -1.39 -1.53
CA VAL A 198 -4.80 -1.62 -2.78
C VAL A 198 -5.24 -3.09 -2.89
N ALA A 199 -4.37 -4.05 -2.53
CA ALA A 199 -4.71 -5.47 -2.56
C ALA A 199 -5.84 -5.78 -1.56
N VAL A 200 -5.73 -5.33 -0.31
CA VAL A 200 -6.74 -5.54 0.74
C VAL A 200 -8.07 -4.88 0.36
N TYR A 201 -8.04 -3.62 -0.11
CA TYR A 201 -9.25 -2.91 -0.56
C TYR A 201 -10.01 -3.68 -1.65
N ARG A 202 -9.27 -4.37 -2.52
CA ARG A 202 -9.82 -5.14 -3.63
C ARG A 202 -10.38 -6.48 -3.18
N ILE A 203 -9.66 -7.20 -2.32
CA ILE A 203 -10.09 -8.49 -1.75
C ILE A 203 -11.37 -8.29 -0.94
N ALA A 204 -11.46 -7.20 -0.17
CA ALA A 204 -12.61 -6.82 0.66
C ALA A 204 -13.82 -6.28 -0.13
N ARG A 205 -13.91 -6.55 -1.44
CA ARG A 205 -15.06 -6.26 -2.32
C ARG A 205 -15.47 -4.77 -2.47
N ARG A 206 -14.60 -3.82 -2.07
CA ARG A 206 -14.74 -2.34 -2.23
C ARG A 206 -15.91 -1.74 -1.43
N GLY A 207 -15.90 -0.41 -1.28
CA GLY A 207 -16.86 0.32 -0.45
C GLY A 207 -16.25 0.74 0.89
N LEU A 208 -17.09 1.23 1.81
CA LEU A 208 -16.62 1.76 3.11
C LEU A 208 -15.96 0.66 3.96
N ASP A 209 -16.52 -0.54 3.99
CA ASP A 209 -15.97 -1.67 4.76
C ASP A 209 -14.59 -2.07 4.22
N GLY A 210 -14.48 -2.19 2.89
CA GLY A 210 -13.20 -2.50 2.25
C GLY A 210 -12.17 -1.39 2.42
N ALA A 211 -12.58 -0.13 2.38
CA ALA A 211 -11.71 1.02 2.64
C ALA A 211 -11.20 1.01 4.09
N SER A 212 -12.08 0.73 5.04
CA SER A 212 -11.76 0.67 6.48
C SER A 212 -10.78 -0.47 6.76
N LEU A 213 -11.03 -1.67 6.22
CA LEU A 213 -10.11 -2.80 6.39
C LEU A 213 -8.74 -2.53 5.76
N ALA A 214 -8.71 -1.95 4.55
CA ALA A 214 -7.46 -1.61 3.88
C ALA A 214 -6.66 -0.54 4.62
N LEU A 215 -7.36 0.47 5.16
CA LEU A 215 -6.77 1.53 5.97
C LEU A 215 -6.15 0.98 7.25
N VAL A 216 -6.88 0.13 7.98
CA VAL A 216 -6.38 -0.51 9.21
C VAL A 216 -5.24 -1.47 8.91
N ALA A 217 -5.39 -2.38 7.94
CA ALA A 217 -4.37 -3.39 7.63
C ALA A 217 -3.06 -2.76 7.15
N SER A 218 -3.13 -1.76 6.28
CA SER A 218 -1.95 -1.03 5.78
C SER A 218 -1.24 -0.28 6.91
N SER A 219 -1.99 0.44 7.74
CA SER A 219 -1.45 1.21 8.86
C SER A 219 -0.85 0.30 9.93
N ALA A 220 -1.53 -0.79 10.28
CA ALA A 220 -1.05 -1.76 11.27
C ALA A 220 0.23 -2.46 10.79
N ALA A 221 0.32 -2.86 9.52
CA ALA A 221 1.53 -3.46 8.96
C ALA A 221 2.72 -2.46 8.98
N PHE A 222 2.47 -1.20 8.66
CA PHE A 222 3.47 -0.13 8.73
C PHE A 222 4.00 0.08 10.16
N VAL A 223 3.09 0.21 11.13
CA VAL A 223 3.44 0.36 12.55
C VAL A 223 4.20 -0.86 13.05
N ALA A 224 3.71 -2.07 12.76
CA ALA A 224 4.34 -3.32 13.18
C ALA A 224 5.79 -3.43 12.69
N LEU A 225 6.05 -3.12 11.41
CA LEU A 225 7.41 -3.12 10.88
C LEU A 225 8.31 -2.15 11.68
N HIS A 226 7.83 -0.93 11.94
CA HIS A 226 8.59 0.06 12.71
C HIS A 226 8.85 -0.38 14.15
N MET A 227 7.87 -0.99 14.82
CA MET A 227 8.03 -1.48 16.20
C MET A 227 9.03 -2.65 16.29
N ILE A 228 9.18 -3.44 15.24
CA ILE A 228 10.16 -4.52 15.21
C ILE A 228 11.56 -3.97 14.91
N VAL A 229 11.70 -3.08 13.93
CA VAL A 229 13.00 -2.51 13.52
C VAL A 229 13.53 -1.53 14.55
N SER A 230 12.65 -0.80 15.22
CA SER A 230 12.98 0.21 16.22
C SER A 230 11.98 0.15 17.37
N PRO A 231 12.17 -0.78 18.32
CA PRO A 231 11.30 -0.92 19.48
C PRO A 231 11.16 0.42 20.23
N PRO A 232 9.93 0.88 20.50
CA PRO A 232 9.70 2.17 21.12
C PRO A 232 10.08 2.14 22.61
N VAL A 233 10.60 3.26 23.10
CA VAL A 233 10.89 3.45 24.54
C VAL A 233 9.71 4.08 25.29
N SER A 234 8.77 4.69 24.56
CA SER A 234 7.59 5.35 25.11
C SER A 234 6.43 5.35 24.10
N TRP A 235 5.22 5.68 24.57
CA TRP A 235 3.96 5.50 23.86
C TRP A 235 3.74 6.48 22.69
N GLU A 236 4.41 7.63 22.69
CA GLU A 236 4.27 8.65 21.64
C GLU A 236 4.76 8.16 20.28
N ALA A 237 5.75 7.28 20.26
CA ALA A 237 6.31 6.72 19.02
C ALA A 237 5.27 5.88 18.26
N PRO A 238 4.68 4.81 18.84
CA PRO A 238 3.62 4.06 18.16
C PRO A 238 2.36 4.91 17.90
N ALA A 239 2.03 5.88 18.76
CA ALA A 239 0.91 6.79 18.52
C ALA A 239 1.13 7.66 17.27
N THR A 240 2.32 8.26 17.14
CA THR A 240 2.72 9.06 15.97
C THR A 240 2.70 8.22 14.71
N LEU A 241 3.30 7.02 14.75
CA LEU A 241 3.34 6.11 13.60
C LEU A 241 1.95 5.62 13.18
N THR A 242 1.06 5.41 14.16
CA THR A 242 -0.34 5.05 13.89
C THR A 242 -1.06 6.19 13.21
N LEU A 243 -0.95 7.41 13.74
CA LEU A 243 -1.56 8.60 13.14
C LEU A 243 -1.03 8.84 11.72
N PHE A 244 0.29 8.81 11.55
CA PHE A 244 0.94 8.88 10.24
C PHE A 244 0.40 7.80 9.30
N GLY A 245 0.30 6.56 9.82
CA GLY A 245 -0.25 5.39 9.18
C GLY A 245 -1.59 5.65 8.51
N LEU A 246 -2.53 6.08 9.35
CA LEU A 246 -3.92 6.35 9.02
C LEU A 246 -4.05 7.51 8.03
N VAL A 247 -3.31 8.62 8.24
CA VAL A 247 -3.36 9.78 7.35
C VAL A 247 -2.83 9.43 5.95
N ALA A 248 -1.71 8.70 5.86
CA ALA A 248 -1.17 8.25 4.58
C ALA A 248 -2.17 7.34 3.85
N ALA A 249 -2.75 6.36 4.55
CA ALA A 249 -3.73 5.44 3.97
C ALA A 249 -5.00 6.18 3.51
N ALA A 250 -5.53 7.08 4.33
CA ALA A 250 -6.68 7.90 4.00
C ALA A 250 -6.41 8.78 2.77
N LEU A 251 -5.25 9.43 2.70
CA LEU A 251 -4.87 10.27 1.56
C LEU A 251 -4.87 9.47 0.25
N VAL A 252 -4.37 8.23 0.25
CA VAL A 252 -4.36 7.37 -0.94
C VAL A 252 -5.77 6.87 -1.29
N LEU A 253 -6.59 6.52 -0.30
CA LEU A 253 -7.99 6.11 -0.53
C LEU A 253 -8.87 7.25 -1.05
N LEU A 254 -8.64 8.48 -0.58
CA LEU A 254 -9.40 9.66 -0.98
C LEU A 254 -8.97 10.18 -2.36
N THR A 255 -7.67 10.12 -2.67
CA THR A 255 -7.13 10.71 -3.91
C THR A 255 -6.90 9.71 -5.03
N GLY A 256 -6.85 8.41 -4.71
CA GLY A 256 -6.48 7.33 -5.62
C GLY A 256 -5.03 7.38 -6.10
N ARG A 257 -4.16 8.17 -5.46
CA ARG A 257 -2.78 8.46 -5.90
C ARG A 257 -1.80 8.29 -4.76
N ILE A 258 -0.61 7.76 -5.05
CA ILE A 258 0.41 7.45 -4.04
C ILE A 258 1.28 8.65 -3.65
N TRP A 259 1.45 9.61 -4.56
CA TRP A 259 2.46 10.67 -4.41
C TRP A 259 2.22 11.60 -3.22
N GLY A 260 0.96 11.84 -2.85
CA GLY A 260 0.65 12.62 -1.65
C GLY A 260 1.23 11.97 -0.39
N ALA A 261 1.12 10.65 -0.25
CA ALA A 261 1.68 9.91 0.89
C ALA A 261 3.21 9.85 0.84
N VAL A 262 3.80 9.61 -0.34
CA VAL A 262 5.27 9.62 -0.52
C VAL A 262 5.87 10.96 -0.12
N LEU A 263 5.29 12.06 -0.59
CA LEU A 263 5.77 13.39 -0.25
C LEU A 263 5.53 13.73 1.22
N MET A 264 4.37 13.38 1.77
CA MET A 264 4.09 13.52 3.20
C MET A 264 5.16 12.85 4.05
N HIS A 265 5.52 11.61 3.70
CA HIS A 265 6.57 10.86 4.37
C HIS A 265 7.93 11.53 4.23
N ALA A 266 8.33 11.88 3.01
CA ALA A 266 9.61 12.53 2.76
C ALA A 266 9.75 13.86 3.53
N PHE A 267 8.72 14.71 3.55
CA PHE A 267 8.72 15.96 4.30
C PHE A 267 8.69 15.75 5.81
N PHE A 268 7.91 14.78 6.29
CA PHE A 268 7.93 14.38 7.69
C PHE A 268 9.35 13.99 8.09
N ASN A 269 10.01 13.07 7.39
CA ASN A 269 11.37 12.63 7.71
C ASN A 269 12.41 13.75 7.55
N GLY A 270 12.35 14.50 6.45
CA GLY A 270 13.28 15.59 6.18
C GLY A 270 13.23 16.68 7.24
N THR A 271 12.04 17.09 7.67
CA THR A 271 11.90 18.08 8.76
C THR A 271 12.39 17.54 10.10
N GLY A 272 12.19 16.25 10.37
CA GLY A 272 12.78 15.58 11.53
C GLY A 272 14.29 15.64 11.53
N LEU A 273 14.92 15.28 10.41
CA LEU A 273 16.37 15.36 10.27
C LEU A 273 16.88 16.80 10.44
N LEU A 274 16.22 17.79 9.82
CA LEU A 274 16.60 19.19 9.95
C LEU A 274 16.54 19.67 11.41
N LEU A 275 15.47 19.33 12.13
CA LEU A 275 15.35 19.65 13.56
C LEU A 275 16.43 18.95 14.38
N SER A 276 16.74 17.68 14.06
CA SER A 276 17.80 16.93 14.74
C SER A 276 19.18 17.54 14.53
N LEU A 277 19.48 18.00 13.31
CA LEU A 277 20.73 18.71 12.98
C LEU A 277 20.80 20.06 13.70
N ALA A 278 19.68 20.79 13.75
CA ALA A 278 19.61 22.07 14.47
C ALA A 278 19.86 21.86 15.97
N GLY A 279 19.22 20.89 16.61
CA GLY A 279 19.45 20.59 18.03
C GLY A 279 20.89 20.17 18.31
N THR A 280 21.51 19.36 17.44
CA THR A 280 22.95 19.04 17.55
C THR A 280 23.83 20.28 17.50
N ALA A 281 23.51 21.26 16.65
CA ALA A 281 24.29 22.50 16.54
C ALA A 281 24.14 23.47 17.72
N PHE A 282 23.06 23.35 18.51
CA PHE A 282 22.84 24.18 19.71
C PHE A 282 23.35 23.54 21.00
N VAL A 283 23.50 22.21 21.02
CA VAL A 283 23.91 21.45 22.22
C VAL A 283 25.38 21.02 22.16
N GLY A 284 25.98 20.91 20.97
CA GLY A 284 27.41 20.61 20.76
C GLY A 284 28.28 21.85 20.69
#